data_AF-A0A973FPA7-F1
#
_entry.id   AF-A0A973FPA7-F1
#
_cell.length_a   1.000
_cell.length_b   1.000
_cell.length_c   1.000
_cell.angle_alpha   90.00
_cell.angle_beta   90.00
_cell.angle_gamma   90.00
#
_symmetry.space_group_name_H-M   'P 1'
#
loop_
_entity.id
_entity.type
_entity.pdbx_description
1 polymer ?
#
loop_
_entity_poly.entity_id
_entity_poly.type
_entity_poly.pdbx_seq_one_letter_code
_entity_poly.pdbx_strand_id
1 'polypeptide(L)'
;MYPPLAVVVLWVALTAGVMGLNRRGARAARLGLLLGLPFLGLAHWQLGLVRHDLSSLGAYRALAAGMTIWAWHELAFYSGLICGPWRQACPPHAQGITRFGYALGTHLYHELACLVELGAMLFVLGDATNWVGLLVFCLSWALQHSAKLNVLLGVPWLQVDLFPAHLRYLGSFWARRTPSAFFLPSVSVSTLLAGLLWLTAGSLGPAPVAVRLALLASVVTFGAIEHWLLLLPARVTNAASQAIE
;
A
#
# COMPACT_ATOMS: atom_id res chain seq x y z
N MET A 1 21.66 9.92 -4.77
CA MET A 1 20.63 9.00 -5.26
C MET A 1 19.41 9.82 -5.68
N TYR A 2 18.75 9.47 -6.78
CA TYR A 2 17.53 10.15 -7.23
C TYR A 2 16.33 9.64 -6.40
N PRO A 3 15.55 10.53 -5.76
CA PRO A 3 14.42 10.12 -4.91
C PRO A 3 13.43 9.13 -5.56
N PRO A 4 13.00 9.31 -6.83
CA PRO A 4 12.13 8.35 -7.51
C PRO A 4 12.72 6.95 -7.61
N LEU A 5 14.01 6.85 -7.95
CA LEU A 5 14.67 5.57 -8.13
C LEU A 5 14.72 4.79 -6.82
N ALA A 6 14.97 5.47 -5.70
CA ALA A 6 14.97 4.85 -4.38
C ALA A 6 13.59 4.27 -4.04
N VAL A 7 12.52 5.05 -4.28
CA VAL A 7 11.15 4.61 -4.04
C VAL A 7 10.79 3.44 -4.95
N VAL A 8 11.10 3.51 -6.26
CA VAL A 8 10.84 2.41 -7.20
C VAL A 8 11.50 1.12 -6.77
N VAL A 9 12.81 1.16 -6.50
CA VAL A 9 13.58 -0.04 -6.15
C VAL A 9 13.02 -0.67 -4.89
N LEU A 10 12.75 0.14 -3.87
CA LEU A 10 12.23 -0.36 -2.61
C LEU A 10 10.79 -0.87 -2.75
N TRP A 11 9.94 -0.14 -3.46
CA TRP A 11 8.55 -0.51 -3.72
C TRP A 11 8.46 -1.84 -4.49
N VAL A 12 9.20 -1.98 -5.60
CA VAL A 12 9.23 -3.22 -6.39
C VAL A 12 9.74 -4.38 -5.55
N ALA A 13 10.83 -4.18 -4.80
CA ALA A 13 11.41 -5.23 -3.97
C ALA A 13 10.45 -5.72 -2.87
N LEU A 14 9.80 -4.78 -2.16
CA LEU A 14 8.86 -5.10 -1.08
C LEU A 14 7.59 -5.77 -1.64
N THR A 15 6.98 -5.21 -2.69
CA THR A 15 5.79 -5.78 -3.33
C THR A 15 6.08 -7.19 -3.88
N ALA A 16 7.23 -7.38 -4.53
CA ALA A 16 7.64 -8.70 -5.01
C ALA A 16 7.88 -9.69 -3.87
N GLY A 17 8.48 -9.26 -2.76
CA GLY A 17 8.67 -10.07 -1.57
C GLY A 17 7.34 -10.52 -0.94
N VAL A 18 6.43 -9.57 -0.71
CA VAL A 18 5.09 -9.81 -0.18
C VAL A 18 4.32 -10.78 -1.09
N MET A 19 4.28 -10.50 -2.39
CA MET A 19 3.56 -11.33 -3.36
C MET A 19 4.18 -12.73 -3.48
N GLY A 20 5.51 -12.82 -3.55
CA GLY A 20 6.25 -14.07 -3.67
C GLY A 20 6.02 -15.00 -2.48
N LEU A 21 6.07 -14.47 -1.25
CA LEU A 21 5.79 -15.24 -0.04
C LEU A 21 4.35 -15.74 0.01
N ASN A 22 3.39 -14.89 -0.37
CA ASN A 22 1.98 -15.26 -0.35
C ASN A 22 1.60 -16.28 -1.44
N ARG A 23 2.23 -16.23 -2.61
CA ARG A 23 2.04 -17.22 -3.69
C ARG A 23 2.56 -18.61 -3.34
N ARG A 24 3.56 -18.71 -2.47
CA ARG A 24 4.07 -19.99 -1.95
C ARG A 24 3.11 -20.69 -0.97
N GLY A 25 2.00 -20.02 -0.60
CA GLY A 25 0.95 -20.56 0.24
C GLY A 25 0.98 -20.03 1.68
N ALA A 26 -0.10 -20.30 2.41
CA ALA A 26 -0.34 -19.70 3.73
C ALA A 26 0.78 -19.97 4.75
N ARG A 27 1.39 -21.17 4.77
CA ARG A 27 2.50 -21.47 5.69
C ARG A 27 3.73 -20.60 5.43
N ALA A 28 4.12 -20.44 4.16
CA ALA A 28 5.26 -19.61 3.78
C ALA A 28 5.01 -18.13 4.11
N ALA A 29 3.78 -17.64 3.86
CA ALA A 29 3.39 -16.29 4.23
C ALA A 29 3.46 -16.05 5.75
N ARG A 30 2.97 -17.00 6.56
CA ARG A 30 3.04 -16.92 8.03
C ARG A 30 4.48 -16.95 8.56
N LEU A 31 5.31 -17.84 8.01
CA LEU A 31 6.73 -17.86 8.35
C LEU A 31 7.43 -16.56 7.94
N GLY A 32 7.13 -16.04 6.75
CA GLY A 32 7.61 -14.74 6.31
C GLY A 32 7.20 -13.60 7.24
N LEU A 33 5.97 -13.61 7.75
CA LEU A 33 5.51 -12.63 8.72
C LEU A 33 6.30 -12.69 10.03
N LEU A 34 6.50 -13.90 10.57
CA LEU A 34 7.28 -14.11 11.80
C LEU A 34 8.75 -13.70 11.62
N LEU A 35 9.37 -14.11 10.51
CA LEU A 35 10.73 -13.71 10.14
C LEU A 35 10.83 -12.22 9.81
N GLY A 36 9.71 -11.56 9.53
CA GLY A 36 9.58 -10.12 9.34
C GLY A 36 9.60 -9.31 10.63
N LEU A 37 9.30 -9.91 11.80
CA LEU A 37 9.25 -9.19 13.08
C LEU A 37 10.56 -8.49 13.46
N PRO A 38 11.75 -9.10 13.30
CA PRO A 38 13.01 -8.40 13.53
C PRO A 38 13.18 -7.17 12.61
N PHE A 39 12.73 -7.25 11.36
CA PHE A 39 12.78 -6.11 10.43
C PHE A 39 11.80 -5.01 10.83
N LEU A 40 10.62 -5.37 11.34
CA LEU A 40 9.67 -4.41 11.89
C LEU A 40 10.27 -3.68 13.11
N GLY A 41 10.89 -4.41 14.04
CA GLY A 41 11.58 -3.83 15.20
C GLY A 41 12.76 -2.95 14.79
N LEU A 42 13.56 -3.39 13.82
CA LEU A 42 14.67 -2.61 13.26
C LEU A 42 14.17 -1.34 12.57
N ALA A 43 13.04 -1.38 11.87
CA ALA A 43 12.44 -0.21 11.24
C ALA A 43 12.00 0.82 12.28
N HIS A 44 11.37 0.41 13.38
CA HIS A 44 11.02 1.31 14.49
C HIS A 44 12.25 1.91 15.15
N TRP A 45 13.26 1.08 15.44
CA TRP A 45 14.54 1.53 15.96
C TRP A 45 15.18 2.57 15.02
N GLN A 46 15.15 2.29 13.72
CA GLN A 46 15.68 3.16 12.70
C GLN A 46 14.94 4.50 12.62
N LEU A 47 13.61 4.54 12.81
CA LEU A 47 12.85 5.78 12.92
C LEU A 47 13.28 6.59 14.14
N GLY A 48 13.43 5.95 15.30
CA GLY A 48 13.94 6.60 16.52
C GLY A 48 15.32 7.24 16.30
N LEU A 49 16.23 6.52 15.64
CA LEU A 49 17.58 7.01 15.35
C LEU A 49 17.62 8.24 14.44
N VAL A 50 16.70 8.37 13.47
CA VAL A 50 16.72 9.46 12.47
C VAL A 50 15.65 10.52 12.70
N ARG A 51 14.94 10.47 13.84
CA ARG A 51 13.79 11.34 14.13
C ARG A 51 14.11 12.84 14.15
N HIS A 52 15.37 13.22 14.37
CA HIS A 52 15.84 14.60 14.26
C HIS A 52 16.85 14.82 13.13
N ASP A 53 17.16 13.79 12.35
CA ASP A 53 18.09 13.89 11.22
C ASP A 53 17.36 14.47 10.00
N LEU A 54 17.55 15.76 9.77
CA LEU A 54 17.01 16.50 8.64
C LEU A 54 17.90 16.47 7.39
N SER A 55 18.95 15.64 7.38
CA SER A 55 19.76 15.42 6.19
C SER A 55 19.01 14.62 5.12
N SER A 56 19.53 14.64 3.89
CA SER A 56 19.01 13.78 2.81
C SER A 56 19.12 12.30 3.17
N LEU A 57 20.19 11.90 3.87
CA LEU A 57 20.37 10.51 4.30
C LEU A 57 19.33 10.10 5.36
N GLY A 58 19.04 10.98 6.33
CA GLY A 58 17.97 10.80 7.30
C GLY A 58 16.61 10.58 6.62
N ALA A 59 16.34 11.30 5.53
CA ALA A 59 15.13 11.12 4.73
C ALA A 59 15.03 9.72 4.08
N TYR A 60 16.12 9.24 3.46
CA TYR A 60 16.15 7.90 2.85
C TYR A 60 16.01 6.78 3.89
N ARG A 61 16.66 6.93 5.05
CA ARG A 61 16.55 5.94 6.14
C ARG A 61 15.14 5.91 6.73
N ALA A 62 14.51 7.08 6.90
CA ALA A 62 13.13 7.18 7.36
C ALA A 62 12.13 6.60 6.35
N LEU A 63 12.32 6.88 5.04
CA LEU A 63 11.56 6.23 3.97
C LEU A 63 11.66 4.72 4.04
N ALA A 64 12.90 4.19 4.11
CA ALA A 64 13.12 2.75 4.12
C ALA A 64 12.42 2.06 5.31
N ALA A 65 12.49 2.68 6.49
CA ALA A 65 11.78 2.22 7.68
C ALA A 65 10.26 2.27 7.49
N GLY A 66 9.70 3.39 7.03
CA GLY A 66 8.26 3.54 6.81
C GLY A 66 7.69 2.54 5.79
N MET A 67 8.39 2.33 4.67
CA MET A 67 7.98 1.34 3.67
C MET A 67 8.10 -0.09 4.19
N THR A 68 9.13 -0.40 4.99
CA THR A 68 9.30 -1.73 5.60
C THR A 68 8.16 -2.04 6.58
N ILE A 69 7.78 -1.06 7.42
CA ILE A 69 6.63 -1.16 8.31
C ILE A 69 5.36 -1.45 7.52
N TRP A 70 5.10 -0.62 6.48
CA TRP A 70 3.92 -0.82 5.62
C TRP A 70 3.90 -2.20 4.97
N ALA A 71 5.01 -2.63 4.36
CA ALA A 71 5.11 -3.93 3.70
C ALA A 71 4.91 -5.11 4.66
N TRP A 72 5.33 -4.98 5.93
CA TRP A 72 5.06 -6.00 6.95
C TRP A 72 3.55 -6.10 7.23
N HIS A 73 2.84 -4.97 7.32
CA HIS A 73 1.38 -4.93 7.49
C HIS A 73 0.64 -5.50 6.28
N GLU A 74 1.11 -5.24 5.06
CA GLU A 74 0.57 -5.87 3.85
C GLU A 74 0.78 -7.38 3.85
N LEU A 75 1.98 -7.85 4.22
CA LEU A 75 2.25 -9.28 4.37
C LEU A 75 1.34 -9.90 5.45
N ALA A 76 1.11 -9.19 6.55
CA ALA A 76 0.24 -9.66 7.64
C ALA A 76 -1.19 -9.87 7.16
N PHE A 77 -1.73 -8.90 6.41
CA PHE A 77 -3.05 -9.00 5.80
C PHE A 77 -3.12 -10.15 4.80
N TYR A 78 -2.18 -10.21 3.86
CA TYR A 78 -2.21 -11.21 2.79
C TYR A 78 -1.90 -12.63 3.28
N SER A 79 -1.19 -12.80 4.39
CA SER A 79 -0.99 -14.11 5.03
C SER A 79 -2.28 -14.71 5.60
N GLY A 80 -3.34 -13.89 5.75
CA GLY A 80 -4.60 -14.28 6.39
C GLY A 80 -4.51 -14.44 7.91
N LEU A 81 -3.41 -14.01 8.56
CA LEU A 81 -3.30 -13.97 10.02
C LEU A 81 -4.06 -12.78 10.59
N ILE A 82 -3.66 -11.57 10.18
CA ILE A 82 -4.27 -10.31 10.61
C ILE A 82 -5.28 -9.88 9.55
N CYS A 83 -6.32 -10.70 9.34
CA CYS A 83 -7.48 -10.32 8.54
C CYS A 83 -8.75 -10.44 9.38
N GLY A 84 -9.80 -9.70 9.00
CA GLY A 84 -10.99 -9.54 9.81
C GLY A 84 -11.83 -10.81 10.01
N PRO A 85 -12.96 -10.69 10.73
CA PRO A 85 -13.83 -11.83 11.06
C PRO A 85 -14.48 -12.49 9.84
N TRP A 86 -14.61 -11.78 8.71
CA TRP A 86 -15.19 -12.34 7.49
C TRP A 86 -14.11 -12.83 6.52
N ARG A 87 -14.00 -14.14 6.31
CA ARG A 87 -12.95 -14.76 5.47
C ARG A 87 -13.51 -15.60 4.32
N GLN A 88 -14.68 -15.21 3.82
CA GLN A 88 -15.40 -15.92 2.77
C GLN A 88 -15.92 -14.96 1.71
N ALA A 89 -16.40 -15.51 0.58
CA ALA A 89 -16.95 -14.72 -0.50
C ALA A 89 -18.12 -13.84 -0.03
N CYS A 90 -18.30 -12.69 -0.68
CA CYS A 90 -19.42 -11.79 -0.44
C CYS A 90 -20.74 -12.54 -0.73
N PRO A 91 -21.73 -12.51 0.17
CA PRO A 91 -23.02 -13.13 -0.09
C PRO A 91 -23.68 -12.54 -1.34
N PRO A 92 -24.33 -13.34 -2.21
CA PRO A 92 -24.88 -12.85 -3.48
C PRO A 92 -25.95 -11.75 -3.34
N HIS A 93 -26.67 -11.74 -2.22
CA HIS A 93 -27.71 -10.76 -1.91
C HIS A 93 -27.16 -9.47 -1.28
N ALA A 94 -25.88 -9.42 -0.92
CA ALA A 94 -25.32 -8.25 -0.25
C ALA A 94 -25.13 -7.10 -1.25
N GLN A 95 -25.81 -5.99 -1.00
CA GLN A 95 -25.75 -4.78 -1.83
C GLN A 95 -25.47 -3.54 -0.96
N GLY A 96 -25.03 -2.45 -1.61
CA GLY A 96 -24.83 -1.15 -0.96
C GLY A 96 -24.03 -1.22 0.34
N ILE A 97 -24.63 -0.69 1.41
CA ILE A 97 -24.03 -0.61 2.76
C ILE A 97 -23.79 -2.00 3.35
N THR A 98 -24.68 -2.97 3.11
CA THR A 98 -24.51 -4.34 3.61
C THR A 98 -23.26 -4.99 3.03
N ARG A 99 -23.03 -4.80 1.72
CA ARG A 99 -21.81 -5.26 1.05
C ARG A 99 -20.57 -4.53 1.57
N PHE A 100 -20.67 -3.23 1.83
CA PHE A 100 -19.60 -2.47 2.47
C PHE A 100 -19.27 -3.02 3.86
N GLY A 101 -20.27 -3.36 4.67
CA GLY A 101 -20.08 -3.98 5.98
C GLY A 101 -19.31 -5.30 5.92
N TYR A 102 -19.65 -6.18 4.96
CA TYR A 102 -18.88 -7.41 4.74
C TYR A 102 -17.45 -7.15 4.25
N ALA A 103 -17.25 -6.17 3.35
CA ALA A 103 -15.92 -5.78 2.88
C ALA A 103 -15.07 -5.13 3.99
N LEU A 104 -15.68 -4.40 4.92
CA LEU A 104 -14.99 -3.91 6.11
C LEU A 104 -14.65 -5.08 7.04
N GLY A 105 -15.58 -6.02 7.20
CA GLY A 105 -15.39 -7.25 7.98
C GLY A 105 -14.26 -8.15 7.49
N THR A 106 -13.85 -8.08 6.22
CA THR A 106 -12.67 -8.83 5.73
C THR A 106 -11.36 -8.18 6.19
N HIS A 107 -11.34 -6.87 6.44
CA HIS A 107 -10.12 -6.10 6.68
C HIS A 107 -10.00 -5.58 8.12
N LEU A 108 -11.08 -5.62 8.91
CA LEU A 108 -11.18 -4.93 10.21
C LEU A 108 -9.96 -5.08 11.12
N TYR A 109 -9.45 -6.30 11.33
CA TYR A 109 -8.30 -6.51 12.22
C TYR A 109 -7.00 -5.93 11.67
N HIS A 110 -6.81 -5.91 10.35
CA HIS A 110 -5.68 -5.22 9.73
C HIS A 110 -5.80 -3.72 9.92
N GLU A 111 -7.00 -3.15 9.80
CA GLU A 111 -7.18 -1.71 10.01
C GLU A 111 -6.95 -1.29 11.46
N LEU A 112 -7.38 -2.11 12.42
CA LEU A 112 -7.03 -1.91 13.83
C LEU A 112 -5.51 -2.05 14.07
N ALA A 113 -4.84 -3.00 13.40
CA ALA A 113 -3.39 -3.14 13.50
C ALA A 113 -2.65 -1.92 12.93
N CYS A 114 -3.09 -1.37 11.80
CA CYS A 114 -2.55 -0.13 11.24
C CYS A 114 -2.78 1.08 12.15
N LEU A 115 -3.91 1.15 12.86
CA LEU A 115 -4.17 2.20 13.86
C LEU A 115 -3.24 2.07 15.08
N VAL A 116 -3.00 0.85 15.56
CA VAL A 116 -2.05 0.58 16.65
C VAL A 116 -0.62 0.94 16.21
N GLU A 117 -0.26 0.55 14.98
CA GLU A 117 1.02 0.89 14.36
C GLU A 117 1.22 2.42 14.27
N LEU A 118 0.19 3.14 13.83
CA LEU A 118 0.21 4.60 13.79
C LEU A 118 0.51 5.18 15.18
N GLY A 119 -0.16 4.67 16.23
CA GLY A 119 0.11 5.05 17.61
C GLY A 119 1.55 4.74 18.05
N ALA A 120 2.07 3.56 17.68
CA ALA A 120 3.45 3.16 17.98
C ALA A 120 4.48 4.07 17.29
N MET A 121 4.28 4.40 16.02
CA MET A 121 5.14 5.32 15.28
C MET A 121 5.10 6.73 15.87
N LEU A 122 3.91 7.24 16.22
CA LEU A 122 3.75 8.54 16.89
C LEU A 122 4.46 8.56 18.25
N PHE A 123 4.39 7.48 19.01
CA PHE A 123 5.09 7.35 20.28
C PHE A 123 6.63 7.37 20.11
N VAL A 124 7.15 6.62 19.13
CA VAL A 124 8.60 6.62 18.83
C VAL A 124 9.09 7.99 18.36
N LEU A 125 8.29 8.68 17.56
CA LEU A 125 8.64 9.97 17.00
C LEU A 125 8.54 11.10 18.04
N GLY A 126 7.50 11.14 18.87
CA GLY A 126 7.36 12.15 19.91
C GLY A 126 7.51 13.58 19.38
N ASP A 127 8.59 14.26 19.74
CA ASP A 127 8.96 15.62 19.29
C ASP A 127 9.80 15.64 17.99
N ALA A 128 9.75 14.57 17.19
CA ALA A 128 10.52 14.42 15.95
C ALA A 128 10.40 15.65 15.03
N THR A 129 11.48 15.94 14.31
CA THR A 129 11.49 16.92 13.22
C THR A 129 11.47 16.25 11.85
N ASN A 130 11.87 14.98 11.77
CA ASN A 130 11.82 14.17 10.55
C ASN A 130 10.60 13.21 10.59
N TRP A 131 9.55 13.60 9.87
CA TRP A 131 8.29 12.85 9.79
C TRP A 131 8.18 11.96 8.54
N VAL A 132 9.23 11.83 7.72
CA VAL A 132 9.15 11.16 6.42
C VAL A 132 8.64 9.72 6.54
N GLY A 133 9.17 8.94 7.49
CA GLY A 133 8.76 7.54 7.65
C GLY A 133 7.30 7.39 8.04
N LEU A 134 6.78 8.25 8.93
CA LEU A 134 5.36 8.28 9.28
C LEU A 134 4.50 8.65 8.08
N LEU A 135 4.87 9.72 7.38
CA LEU A 135 4.11 10.19 6.22
C LEU A 135 4.07 9.14 5.12
N VAL A 136 5.16 8.41 4.90
CA VAL A 136 5.20 7.27 3.96
C VAL A 136 4.20 6.20 4.37
N PHE A 137 4.20 5.76 5.64
CA PHE A 137 3.23 4.79 6.14
C PHE A 137 1.79 5.28 5.97
N CYS A 138 1.49 6.51 6.39
CA CYS A 138 0.14 7.09 6.28
C CYS A 138 -0.32 7.23 4.83
N LEU A 139 0.56 7.67 3.92
CA LEU A 139 0.24 7.80 2.50
C LEU A 139 -0.03 6.44 1.88
N SER A 140 0.83 5.44 2.11
CA SER A 140 0.61 4.07 1.64
C SER A 140 -0.70 3.50 2.16
N TRP A 141 -1.00 3.69 3.45
CA TRP A 141 -2.25 3.24 4.05
C TRP A 141 -3.49 3.93 3.48
N ALA A 142 -3.44 5.25 3.29
CA ALA A 142 -4.53 6.03 2.71
C ALA A 142 -4.76 5.69 1.23
N LEU A 143 -3.70 5.52 0.44
CA LEU A 143 -3.77 5.13 -0.97
C LEU A 143 -4.33 3.71 -1.12
N GLN A 144 -3.95 2.78 -0.23
CA GLN A 144 -4.52 1.44 -0.19
C GLN A 144 -6.03 1.47 0.14
N HIS A 145 -6.47 2.35 1.06
CA HIS A 145 -7.90 2.55 1.35
C HIS A 145 -8.65 3.08 0.13
N SER A 146 -8.08 4.10 -0.50
CA SER A 146 -8.65 4.69 -1.70
C SER A 146 -8.81 3.66 -2.82
N ALA A 147 -7.81 2.79 -3.03
CA ALA A 147 -7.89 1.70 -4.00
C ALA A 147 -8.97 0.66 -3.62
N LYS A 148 -9.02 0.21 -2.36
CA LYS A 148 -10.05 -0.71 -1.85
C LYS A 148 -11.47 -0.16 -2.06
N LEU A 149 -11.68 1.13 -1.76
CA LEU A 149 -12.96 1.80 -1.96
C LEU A 149 -13.33 1.90 -3.44
N ASN A 150 -12.39 2.24 -4.31
CA ASN A 150 -12.61 2.23 -5.76
C ASN A 150 -13.02 0.84 -6.26
N VAL A 151 -12.35 -0.22 -5.81
CA VAL A 151 -12.71 -1.60 -6.16
C VAL A 151 -14.12 -1.98 -5.70
N LEU A 152 -14.50 -1.59 -4.48
CA LEU A 152 -15.81 -1.86 -3.91
C LEU A 152 -16.92 -1.06 -4.60
N LEU A 153 -16.69 0.24 -4.81
CA LEU A 153 -17.63 1.17 -5.43
C LEU A 153 -17.71 0.99 -6.94
N GLY A 154 -16.69 0.45 -7.58
CA GLY A 154 -16.73 -0.02 -8.94
C GLY A 154 -15.68 0.58 -9.85
N VAL A 155 -14.98 -0.32 -10.52
CA VAL A 155 -13.95 -0.05 -11.54
C VAL A 155 -14.02 -1.14 -12.61
N PRO A 156 -13.63 -0.84 -13.85
CA PRO A 156 -13.79 -1.77 -14.97
C PRO A 156 -12.84 -2.97 -14.90
N TRP A 157 -11.67 -2.80 -14.27
CA TRP A 157 -10.63 -3.82 -14.24
C TRP A 157 -9.99 -3.98 -12.86
N LEU A 158 -9.72 -5.24 -12.51
CA LEU A 158 -8.97 -5.64 -11.32
C LEU A 158 -8.16 -6.91 -11.65
N GLN A 159 -6.90 -6.95 -11.23
CA GLN A 159 -6.01 -8.07 -11.48
C GLN A 159 -6.20 -9.19 -10.43
N VAL A 160 -7.39 -9.80 -10.40
CA VAL A 160 -7.72 -10.85 -9.43
C VAL A 160 -6.80 -12.07 -9.54
N ASP A 161 -6.25 -12.34 -10.72
CA ASP A 161 -5.30 -13.43 -10.95
C ASP A 161 -3.94 -13.22 -10.27
N LEU A 162 -3.60 -11.98 -9.90
CA LEU A 162 -2.42 -11.74 -9.07
C LEU A 162 -2.62 -12.20 -7.64
N PHE A 163 -3.87 -12.33 -7.17
CA PHE A 163 -4.14 -12.71 -5.79
C PHE A 163 -3.78 -14.19 -5.54
N PRO A 164 -3.12 -14.49 -4.42
CA PRO A 164 -2.94 -15.85 -3.95
C PRO A 164 -4.26 -16.62 -3.87
N ALA A 165 -4.21 -17.94 -4.07
CA ALA A 165 -5.40 -18.79 -4.11
C ALA A 165 -6.32 -18.62 -2.90
N HIS A 166 -5.77 -18.48 -1.69
CA HIS A 166 -6.55 -18.30 -0.46
C HIS A 166 -7.19 -16.91 -0.30
N LEU A 167 -6.83 -15.94 -1.14
CA LEU A 167 -7.38 -14.58 -1.14
C LEU A 167 -8.25 -14.28 -2.36
N ARG A 168 -8.37 -15.21 -3.31
CA ARG A 168 -9.19 -15.02 -4.51
C ARG A 168 -10.64 -14.69 -4.19
N TYR A 169 -11.15 -15.10 -3.03
CA TYR A 169 -12.49 -14.74 -2.57
C TYR A 169 -12.68 -13.21 -2.44
N LEU A 170 -11.62 -12.43 -2.20
CA LEU A 170 -11.70 -10.96 -2.14
C LEU A 170 -12.19 -10.37 -3.47
N GLY A 171 -11.96 -11.06 -4.59
CA GLY A 171 -12.50 -10.69 -5.90
C GLY A 171 -14.05 -10.65 -5.92
N SER A 172 -14.73 -11.37 -5.04
CA SER A 172 -16.20 -11.31 -4.92
C SER A 172 -16.72 -9.96 -4.40
N PHE A 173 -15.85 -9.16 -3.76
CA PHE A 173 -16.16 -7.80 -3.31
C PHE A 173 -15.89 -6.75 -4.37
N TRP A 174 -15.37 -7.11 -5.54
CA TRP A 174 -15.16 -6.17 -6.65
C TRP A 174 -16.46 -5.94 -7.41
N ALA A 175 -16.81 -4.67 -7.63
CA ALA A 175 -17.92 -4.31 -8.52
C ALA A 175 -17.36 -4.04 -9.92
N ARG A 176 -17.41 -5.04 -10.81
CA ARG A 176 -17.01 -4.85 -12.21
C ARG A 176 -18.07 -4.01 -12.95
N ARG A 177 -17.83 -2.71 -13.05
CA ARG A 177 -18.72 -1.72 -13.69
C ARG A 177 -17.92 -0.50 -14.13
N THR A 178 -18.59 0.46 -14.77
CA THR A 178 -18.01 1.77 -15.03
C THR A 178 -17.50 2.41 -13.74
N PRO A 179 -16.44 3.23 -13.81
CA PRO A 179 -15.86 3.88 -12.63
C PRO A 179 -16.93 4.63 -11.85
N SER A 180 -16.95 4.41 -10.53
CA SER A 180 -17.87 5.11 -9.65
C SER A 180 -17.61 6.62 -9.62
N ALA A 181 -18.60 7.41 -9.17
CA ALA A 181 -18.42 8.85 -8.96
C ALA A 181 -17.29 9.20 -7.97
N PHE A 182 -16.89 8.25 -7.10
CA PHE A 182 -15.76 8.40 -6.18
C PHE A 182 -14.40 8.30 -6.88
N PHE A 183 -14.35 7.65 -8.05
CA PHE A 183 -13.10 7.41 -8.77
C PHE A 183 -12.42 8.74 -9.14
N LEU A 184 -13.13 9.64 -9.82
CA LEU A 184 -12.55 10.89 -10.29
C LEU A 184 -12.00 11.77 -9.15
N PRO A 185 -12.71 12.01 -8.03
CA PRO A 185 -12.16 12.70 -6.87
C PRO A 185 -10.91 12.02 -6.30
N SER A 186 -10.95 10.70 -6.11
CA SER A 186 -9.82 9.96 -5.51
C SER A 186 -8.53 10.05 -6.33
N VAL A 187 -8.65 9.92 -7.66
CA VAL A 187 -7.52 10.01 -8.58
C VAL A 187 -7.06 11.45 -8.76
N SER A 188 -7.99 12.41 -8.77
CA SER A 188 -7.65 13.83 -8.85
C SER A 188 -6.87 14.29 -7.62
N VAL A 189 -7.33 13.93 -6.41
CA VAL A 189 -6.65 14.30 -5.16
C VAL A 189 -5.25 13.71 -5.09
N SER A 190 -5.07 12.42 -5.41
CA SER A 190 -3.75 11.78 -5.41
C SER A 190 -2.81 12.38 -6.48
N THR A 191 -3.32 12.63 -7.69
CA THR A 191 -2.53 13.23 -8.78
C THR A 191 -2.14 14.68 -8.47
N LEU A 192 -3.08 15.49 -7.94
CA LEU A 192 -2.82 16.88 -7.54
C LEU A 192 -1.83 16.96 -6.38
N LEU A 193 -1.96 16.08 -5.38
CA LEU A 193 -1.01 16.01 -4.26
C LEU A 193 0.39 15.65 -4.75
N ALA A 194 0.52 14.64 -5.63
CA ALA A 194 1.80 14.31 -6.24
C ALA A 194 2.40 15.50 -7.01
N GLY A 195 1.59 16.17 -7.84
CA GLY A 195 2.00 17.36 -8.58
C GLY A 195 2.47 18.50 -7.67
N LEU A 196 1.72 18.81 -6.61
CA LEU A 196 2.07 19.85 -5.64
C LEU A 196 3.40 19.54 -4.93
N LEU A 197 3.60 18.30 -4.50
CA LEU A 197 4.83 17.86 -3.86
C LEU A 197 6.02 17.94 -4.82
N TRP A 198 5.86 17.57 -6.09
CA TRP A 198 6.89 17.70 -7.12
C TRP A 198 7.25 19.16 -7.41
N LEU A 199 6.24 20.02 -7.59
CA LEU A 199 6.44 21.45 -7.84
C LEU A 199 7.16 22.13 -6.67
N THR A 200 6.78 21.79 -5.44
CA THR A 200 7.40 22.34 -4.22
C THR A 200 8.82 21.79 -4.02
N ALA A 201 9.05 20.51 -4.30
CA ALA A 201 10.41 19.95 -4.28
C ALA A 201 11.31 20.65 -5.31
N GLY A 202 10.80 20.90 -6.52
CA GLY A 202 11.53 21.56 -7.60
C GLY A 202 11.87 23.03 -7.30
N SER A 203 10.99 23.75 -6.60
CA SER A 203 11.21 25.16 -6.26
C SER A 203 12.26 25.38 -5.16
N LEU A 204 12.55 24.36 -4.36
CA LEU A 204 13.48 24.44 -3.22
C LEU A 204 14.95 24.12 -3.57
N GLY A 205 15.26 23.82 -4.83
CA GLY A 205 16.62 23.48 -5.28
C GLY A 205 17.18 22.20 -4.62
N PRO A 206 18.51 21.95 -4.65
CA PRO A 206 19.13 20.72 -4.14
C PRO A 206 19.24 20.67 -2.59
N ALA A 207 18.22 21.14 -1.87
CA ALA A 207 18.18 21.15 -0.41
C ALA A 207 17.67 19.81 0.17
N PRO A 208 18.07 19.42 1.41
CA PRO A 208 17.55 18.21 2.06
C PRO A 208 16.03 18.17 2.18
N VAL A 209 15.38 19.33 2.32
CA VAL A 209 13.91 19.43 2.32
C VAL A 209 13.30 19.05 0.99
N ALA A 210 13.93 19.41 -0.13
CA ALA A 210 13.48 19.03 -1.47
C ALA A 210 13.55 17.50 -1.65
N VAL A 211 14.59 16.85 -1.11
CA VAL A 211 14.72 15.38 -1.11
C VAL A 211 13.57 14.73 -0.33
N ARG A 212 13.23 15.22 0.86
CA ARG A 212 12.09 14.71 1.65
C ARG A 212 10.78 14.80 0.87
N LEU A 213 10.51 15.95 0.26
CA LEU A 213 9.29 16.16 -0.53
C LEU A 213 9.28 15.29 -1.78
N ALA A 214 10.39 15.16 -2.50
CA ALA A 214 10.51 14.31 -3.68
C ALA A 214 10.31 12.82 -3.37
N LEU A 215 10.75 12.35 -2.20
CA LEU A 215 10.47 11.00 -1.72
C LEU A 215 8.97 10.77 -1.50
N LEU A 216 8.29 11.68 -0.80
CA LEU A 216 6.85 11.63 -0.59
C LEU A 216 6.09 11.74 -1.93
N ALA A 217 6.51 12.67 -2.79
CA ALA A 217 5.94 12.85 -4.14
C ALA A 217 6.02 11.56 -4.94
N SER A 218 7.15 10.85 -4.86
CA SER A 218 7.34 9.57 -5.54
C SER A 218 6.35 8.52 -5.02
N VAL A 219 6.19 8.35 -3.70
CA VAL A 219 5.21 7.41 -3.11
C VAL A 219 3.79 7.73 -3.58
N VAL A 220 3.38 9.00 -3.52
CA VAL A 220 2.04 9.41 -3.99
C VAL A 220 1.88 9.22 -5.49
N THR A 221 2.93 9.46 -6.29
CA THR A 221 2.92 9.22 -7.74
C THR A 221 2.66 7.75 -8.04
N PHE A 222 3.32 6.81 -7.34
CA PHE A 222 3.06 5.38 -7.54
C PHE A 222 1.63 5.01 -7.19
N GLY A 223 1.12 5.46 -6.05
CA GLY A 223 -0.28 5.22 -5.69
C GLY A 223 -1.25 5.81 -6.71
N ALA A 224 -1.01 7.02 -7.21
CA ALA A 224 -1.84 7.63 -8.25
C ALA A 224 -1.81 6.80 -9.54
N ILE A 225 -0.64 6.31 -9.95
CA ILE A 225 -0.50 5.40 -11.10
C ILE A 225 -1.34 4.14 -10.89
N GLU A 226 -1.27 3.49 -9.73
CA GLU A 226 -2.09 2.30 -9.43
C GLU A 226 -3.59 2.57 -9.56
N HIS A 227 -4.05 3.76 -9.16
CA HIS A 227 -5.44 4.14 -9.34
C HIS A 227 -5.82 4.27 -10.82
N TRP A 228 -4.97 4.92 -11.62
CA TRP A 228 -5.16 5.01 -13.07
C TRP A 228 -5.16 3.63 -13.74
N LEU A 229 -4.34 2.69 -13.25
CA LEU A 229 -4.30 1.31 -13.75
C LEU A 229 -5.62 0.56 -13.54
N LEU A 230 -6.49 0.96 -12.60
CA LEU A 230 -7.83 0.37 -12.43
C LEU A 230 -8.77 0.64 -13.62
N LEU A 231 -8.45 1.62 -14.47
CA LEU A 231 -9.17 1.88 -15.72
C LEU A 231 -8.65 1.06 -16.89
N LEU A 232 -7.41 0.59 -16.83
CA LEU A 232 -6.77 -0.12 -17.93
C LEU A 232 -7.05 -1.62 -17.83
N PRO A 233 -7.24 -2.30 -18.97
CA PRO A 233 -7.41 -3.74 -18.98
C PRO A 233 -6.21 -4.41 -18.32
N ALA A 234 -6.50 -5.36 -17.43
CA ALA A 234 -5.48 -6.26 -16.90
C ALA A 234 -4.76 -6.88 -18.10
N ARG A 235 -3.43 -6.78 -18.17
CA ARG A 235 -2.66 -7.45 -19.22
C ARG A 235 -2.85 -8.94 -19.04
N VAL A 236 -3.75 -9.51 -19.83
CA VAL A 236 -3.87 -10.94 -20.00
C VAL A 236 -2.62 -11.36 -20.76
N THR A 237 -1.64 -11.96 -20.08
CA THR A 237 -0.66 -12.82 -20.76
C THR A 237 -1.37 -14.08 -21.22
N ASN A 238 -2.22 -13.96 -22.25
CA ASN A 238 -2.66 -15.07 -23.08
C ASN A 238 -1.75 -15.08 -24.30
N ALA A 239 -0.61 -15.74 -24.15
CA ALA A 239 0.23 -16.12 -25.27
C ALA A 239 0.79 -17.54 -25.04
N ALA A 240 -0.06 -18.49 -24.62
CA ALA A 240 0.32 -19.91 -24.56
C ALA A 240 -0.81 -20.96 -24.47
N SER A 241 -2.12 -20.64 -24.48
CA SER A 241 -3.16 -21.68 -24.35
C SER A 241 -4.43 -21.45 -25.18
N GLN A 242 -4.31 -20.87 -26.36
CA GLN A 242 -5.38 -20.87 -27.38
C GLN A 242 -4.94 -21.50 -28.71
N ALA A 243 -3.93 -22.35 -28.68
CA ALA A 243 -3.68 -23.32 -29.72
C ALA A 243 -3.53 -24.67 -29.03
N ILE A 244 -4.34 -25.65 -29.42
CA ILE A 244 -4.52 -26.99 -28.81
C ILE A 244 -5.59 -26.98 -27.70
N GLU A 245 -6.86 -26.86 -28.08
CA GLU A 245 -7.83 -27.97 -28.17
C GLU A 245 -9.08 -27.54 -28.94
#